data_AF-A0AA36G119-F1
#
_entry.id   AF-A0AA36G119-F1
#
_cell.length_a   1.000
_cell.length_b   1.000
_cell.length_c   1.000
_cell.angle_alpha   90.00
_cell.angle_beta   90.00
_cell.angle_gamma   90.00
#
_symmetry.space_group_name_H-M   'P 1'
#
loop_
_entity.id
_entity.type
_entity.pdbx_description
1 polymer ?
#
loop_
_entity_poly.entity_id
_entity_poly.type
_entity_poly.pdbx_seq_one_letter_code
_entity_poly.pdbx_strand_id
1 'polypeptide(L)'
;MGIEADDVSRIARVLIAGESINVSAQIQEFSSKAAYLVRHEEAPNVGCAKTTVLPMAGLNGGTLNLTTNPYEFTLGGIDFCALSGQTVSDLRRLSNIQSACQLMELMLTWQHVAPTCPDTVDGFPLHDRDPFSIERYPHVMVAGNQPKPEVTVHVGSGNRKCTLIAIPRFARSQLVAILNLRTFEVDWKQFSI
;
A
#
# COMPACT_ATOMS: atom_id res chain seq x y z
N MET A 1 -0.27 -23.38 15.38
CA MET A 1 -0.17 -22.63 16.65
C MET A 1 -1.13 -21.48 16.55
N GLY A 2 -2.24 -21.53 17.30
CA GLY A 2 -3.31 -20.54 17.24
C GLY A 2 -2.83 -19.18 17.73
N ILE A 3 -3.47 -18.13 17.25
CA ILE A 3 -3.26 -16.78 17.76
C ILE A 3 -3.72 -16.78 19.22
N GLU A 4 -2.80 -16.56 20.17
CA GLU A 4 -3.23 -16.28 21.54
C GLU A 4 -4.01 -14.96 21.53
N ALA A 5 -5.15 -14.94 22.21
CA ALA A 5 -6.06 -13.79 22.22
C ALA A 5 -5.38 -12.48 22.68
N ASP A 6 -4.27 -12.58 23.40
CA ASP A 6 -3.49 -11.43 23.91
C ASP A 6 -2.78 -10.66 22.79
N ASP A 7 -2.28 -11.34 21.75
CA ASP A 7 -1.56 -10.70 20.63
C ASP A 7 -2.52 -9.87 19.74
N VAL A 8 -3.74 -10.37 19.51
CA VAL A 8 -4.76 -9.67 18.72
C VAL A 8 -5.20 -8.39 19.43
N SER A 9 -5.25 -8.40 20.76
CA SER A 9 -5.67 -7.27 21.58
C SER A 9 -4.75 -6.04 21.49
N ARG A 10 -3.51 -6.23 21.00
CA ARG A 10 -2.48 -5.17 20.89
C ARG A 10 -2.27 -4.66 19.46
N ILE A 11 -3.02 -5.17 18.48
CA ILE A 11 -2.92 -4.71 17.08
C ILE A 11 -3.56 -3.33 16.97
N ALA A 12 -2.73 -2.30 16.76
CA ALA A 12 -3.19 -0.92 16.67
C ALA A 12 -3.95 -0.61 15.36
N ARG A 13 -3.60 -1.30 14.25
CA ARG A 13 -4.23 -1.10 12.94
C ARG A 13 -3.95 -2.28 12.02
N VAL A 14 -4.96 -2.68 11.23
CA VAL A 14 -4.82 -3.66 10.14
C VAL A 14 -4.80 -2.91 8.81
N LEU A 15 -3.81 -3.21 7.96
CA LEU A 15 -3.69 -2.63 6.63
C LEU A 15 -3.81 -3.73 5.59
N ILE A 16 -4.81 -3.62 4.72
CA ILE A 16 -5.03 -4.56 3.61
C ILE A 16 -4.45 -3.91 2.35
N ALA A 17 -3.21 -4.26 2.01
CA ALA A 17 -2.52 -3.78 0.82
C ALA A 17 -2.74 -4.75 -0.34
N GLY A 18 -3.64 -4.39 -1.26
CA GLY A 18 -3.89 -5.17 -2.47
C GLY A 18 -5.22 -4.82 -3.13
N GLU A 19 -5.34 -5.18 -4.41
CA GLU A 19 -6.61 -5.04 -5.12
C GLU A 19 -7.64 -6.03 -4.57
N SER A 20 -8.73 -5.50 -4.01
CA SER A 20 -9.84 -6.30 -3.46
C SER A 20 -10.87 -6.70 -4.52
N ILE A 21 -10.81 -6.11 -5.72
CA ILE A 21 -11.76 -6.36 -6.82
C ILE A 21 -10.93 -6.67 -8.07
N ASN A 22 -11.27 -7.76 -8.76
CA ASN A 22 -10.75 -8.03 -10.10
C ASN A 22 -11.60 -7.20 -11.07
N VAL A 23 -11.18 -5.96 -11.31
CA VAL A 23 -11.97 -4.94 -11.97
C VAL A 23 -11.90 -5.15 -13.50
N SER A 24 -13.05 -5.26 -14.17
CA SER A 24 -13.11 -5.24 -15.63
C SER A 24 -12.70 -3.86 -16.18
N ALA A 25 -12.08 -3.80 -17.36
CA ALA A 25 -11.43 -2.60 -17.92
C ALA A 25 -12.28 -1.30 -17.88
N GLN A 26 -13.61 -1.39 -18.00
CA GLN A 26 -14.49 -0.21 -17.93
C GLN A 26 -14.63 0.37 -16.52
N ILE A 27 -14.60 -0.45 -15.48
CA ILE A 27 -14.72 0.01 -14.08
C ILE A 27 -13.38 0.59 -13.60
N GLN A 28 -12.27 0.19 -14.24
CA GLN A 28 -10.92 0.64 -13.90
C GLN A 28 -10.74 2.14 -14.16
N GLU A 29 -11.27 2.67 -15.26
CA GLU A 29 -11.20 4.11 -15.58
C GLU A 29 -11.95 4.97 -14.54
N PHE A 30 -13.14 4.54 -14.13
CA PHE A 30 -13.93 5.22 -13.08
C PHE A 30 -13.27 5.09 -11.70
N SER A 31 -12.71 3.91 -11.39
CA SER A 31 -12.01 3.67 -10.11
C SER A 31 -10.73 4.50 -10.01
N SER A 32 -9.96 4.60 -11.09
CA SER A 32 -8.77 5.44 -11.15
C SER A 32 -9.14 6.89 -10.90
N LYS A 33 -10.13 7.44 -11.64
CA LYS A 33 -10.58 8.83 -11.46
C LYS A 33 -11.08 9.12 -10.04
N ALA A 34 -11.83 8.20 -9.43
CA ALA A 34 -12.28 8.33 -8.05
C ALA A 34 -11.13 8.27 -7.03
N ALA A 35 -10.12 7.42 -7.25
CA ALA A 35 -8.95 7.33 -6.38
C ALA A 35 -8.08 8.60 -6.40
N TYR A 36 -8.01 9.33 -7.51
CA TYR A 36 -7.25 10.59 -7.59
C TYR A 36 -7.95 11.78 -6.93
N LEU A 37 -9.28 11.89 -7.07
CA LEU A 37 -10.05 13.02 -6.55
C LEU A 37 -10.10 13.06 -5.01
N VAL A 38 -9.99 11.90 -4.35
CA VAL A 38 -10.03 11.78 -2.89
C VAL A 38 -8.74 12.29 -2.22
N ARG A 39 -7.64 12.46 -2.96
CA ARG A 39 -6.34 12.77 -2.36
C ARG A 39 -6.19 14.22 -1.86
N HIS A 40 -7.05 15.15 -2.30
CA HIS A 40 -6.93 16.57 -1.90
C HIS A 40 -8.22 17.38 -1.75
N GLU A 41 -9.40 16.86 -2.11
CA GLU A 41 -10.66 17.47 -1.71
C GLU A 41 -11.29 16.62 -0.61
N GLU A 42 -11.69 17.23 0.51
CA GLU A 42 -12.83 16.70 1.26
C GLU A 42 -13.98 16.67 0.26
N ALA A 43 -14.13 15.56 -0.46
CA ALA A 43 -15.20 15.38 -1.41
C ALA A 43 -16.50 15.53 -0.60
N PRO A 44 -17.26 16.62 -0.82
CA PRO A 44 -18.50 16.80 -0.09
C PRO A 44 -19.43 15.71 -0.58
N ASN A 45 -19.79 14.81 0.34
CA ASN A 45 -20.83 13.79 0.18
C ASN A 45 -20.44 12.58 -0.70
N VAL A 46 -19.79 11.58 -0.09
CA VAL A 46 -19.88 10.18 -0.57
C VAL A 46 -21.24 9.60 -0.14
N GLY A 47 -22.32 10.23 -0.62
CA GLY A 47 -23.68 9.71 -0.60
C GLY A 47 -23.99 8.84 -1.83
N CYS A 48 -23.06 8.72 -2.78
CA CYS A 48 -23.29 8.10 -4.09
C CYS A 48 -22.21 7.07 -4.45
N ALA A 49 -22.06 6.03 -3.63
CA ALA A 49 -21.54 4.72 -4.04
C ALA A 49 -21.76 3.69 -2.91
N LYS A 50 -22.96 3.69 -2.33
CA LYS A 50 -23.46 2.54 -1.58
C LYS A 50 -23.81 1.47 -2.61
N THR A 51 -22.91 0.50 -2.83
CA THR A 51 -23.07 -0.82 -3.50
C THR A 51 -21.77 -1.07 -4.28
N THR A 52 -20.82 -1.86 -3.79
CA THR A 52 -20.82 -3.33 -3.97
C THR A 52 -19.65 -3.95 -3.18
N VAL A 53 -19.91 -5.14 -2.60
CA VAL A 53 -19.02 -6.19 -2.01
C VAL A 53 -18.41 -6.11 -0.61
N LEU A 54 -18.55 -5.05 0.18
CA LEU A 54 -18.44 -5.18 1.65
C LEU A 54 -19.64 -4.51 2.32
N PRO A 55 -20.69 -5.26 2.67
CA PRO A 55 -21.85 -4.68 3.31
C PRO A 55 -21.47 -4.26 4.74
N MET A 56 -21.80 -3.03 5.10
CA MET A 56 -22.01 -2.57 6.49
C MET A 56 -20.82 -2.25 7.41
N ALA A 57 -19.55 -2.37 6.99
CA ALA A 57 -18.43 -2.01 7.86
C ALA A 57 -18.14 -0.49 7.95
N GLY A 58 -18.72 0.32 7.05
CA GLY A 58 -18.60 1.79 7.06
C GLY A 58 -19.67 2.54 7.87
N LEU A 59 -20.56 1.83 8.57
CA LEU A 59 -21.66 2.43 9.33
C LEU A 59 -21.30 2.74 10.80
N ASN A 60 -20.15 2.27 11.28
CA ASN A 60 -19.63 2.64 12.61
C ASN A 60 -18.43 3.59 12.45
N GLY A 61 -18.64 4.86 12.80
CA GLY A 61 -17.71 5.96 12.63
C GLY A 61 -16.34 5.72 13.27
N GLY A 62 -15.34 5.42 12.43
CA GLY A 62 -13.92 5.43 12.78
C GLY A 62 -13.18 4.09 12.68
N THR A 63 -13.85 2.96 12.43
CA THR A 63 -13.21 1.63 12.44
C THR A 63 -12.71 1.14 11.07
N LEU A 64 -13.32 1.58 9.97
CA LEU A 64 -12.92 1.21 8.61
C LEU A 64 -12.64 2.46 7.78
N ASN A 65 -11.42 2.56 7.25
CA ASN A 65 -11.03 3.60 6.31
C ASN A 65 -10.84 2.97 4.93
N LEU A 66 -11.64 3.41 3.97
CA LEU A 66 -11.46 3.10 2.56
C LEU A 66 -10.53 4.16 1.97
N THR A 67 -9.35 3.75 1.53
CA THR A 67 -8.27 4.66 1.16
C THR A 67 -7.86 4.48 -0.30
N THR A 68 -7.15 5.47 -0.84
CA THR A 68 -6.65 5.49 -2.22
C THR A 68 -5.39 4.63 -2.36
N ASN A 69 -4.93 4.42 -3.60
CA ASN A 69 -3.61 3.83 -3.89
C ASN A 69 -2.85 4.79 -4.81
N PRO A 70 -1.64 5.27 -4.46
CA PRO A 70 -0.93 5.04 -3.19
C PRO A 70 -1.64 5.65 -1.96
N TYR A 71 -1.34 5.12 -0.77
CA TYR A 71 -1.86 5.62 0.50
C TYR A 71 -0.72 6.05 1.43
N GLU A 72 -0.74 7.30 1.86
CA GLU A 72 0.21 7.85 2.82
C GLU A 72 -0.51 8.23 4.11
N PHE A 73 0.04 7.82 5.25
CA PHE A 73 -0.54 8.15 6.55
C PHE A 73 0.52 8.12 7.66
N THR A 74 0.26 8.85 8.73
CA THR A 74 1.09 8.84 9.93
C THR A 74 0.38 8.06 11.04
N LEU A 75 1.10 7.16 11.72
CA LEU A 75 0.60 6.42 12.87
C LEU A 75 1.63 6.49 14.00
N GLY A 76 1.26 7.08 15.14
CA GLY A 76 2.17 7.19 16.29
C GLY A 76 3.46 7.97 15.99
N GLY A 77 3.41 8.95 15.08
CA GLY A 77 4.58 9.72 14.64
C GLY A 77 5.45 9.01 13.58
N ILE A 78 5.02 7.84 13.10
CA ILE A 78 5.70 7.08 12.04
C ILE A 78 4.94 7.27 10.73
N ASP A 79 5.65 7.74 9.71
CA ASP A 79 5.10 7.93 8.37
C ASP A 79 5.16 6.63 7.54
N PHE A 80 4.02 6.24 7.00
CA PHE A 80 3.83 5.08 6.15
C PHE A 80 3.49 5.48 4.72
N CYS A 81 4.04 4.73 3.77
CA CYS A 81 3.60 4.73 2.37
C CYS A 81 3.21 3.31 1.98
N ALA A 82 1.94 3.10 1.62
CA ALA A 82 1.39 1.81 1.27
C ALA A 82 0.94 1.77 -0.19
N LEU A 83 1.39 0.73 -0.89
CA LEU A 83 1.15 0.51 -2.32
C LEU A 83 0.43 -0.83 -2.51
N SER A 84 -0.50 -0.88 -3.47
CA SER A 84 -1.16 -2.14 -3.85
C SER A 84 -0.23 -3.14 -4.57
N GLY A 85 0.95 -2.69 -5.02
CA GLY A 85 2.00 -3.53 -5.61
C GLY A 85 2.04 -3.61 -7.14
N GLN A 86 1.11 -2.96 -7.84
CA GLN A 86 1.09 -2.90 -9.30
C GLN A 86 2.36 -2.26 -9.86
N THR A 87 2.76 -1.10 -9.32
CA THR A 87 3.98 -0.43 -9.76
C THR A 87 5.22 -1.29 -9.60
N VAL A 88 5.36 -1.96 -8.46
CA VAL A 88 6.52 -2.84 -8.20
C VAL A 88 6.51 -4.04 -9.15
N SER A 89 5.33 -4.57 -9.48
CA SER A 89 5.18 -5.67 -10.42
C SER A 89 5.49 -5.24 -11.86
N ASP A 90 5.11 -4.03 -12.23
CA ASP A 90 5.38 -3.47 -13.55
C ASP A 90 6.87 -3.12 -13.72
N LEU A 91 7.50 -2.49 -12.72
CA LEU A 91 8.95 -2.28 -12.69
C LEU A 91 9.74 -3.57 -12.80
N ARG A 92 9.27 -4.65 -12.15
CA ARG A 92 9.87 -5.98 -12.27
C ARG A 92 9.77 -6.52 -13.69
N ARG A 93 8.66 -6.26 -14.39
CA ARG A 93 8.46 -6.69 -15.79
C ARG A 93 9.39 -5.94 -16.76
N LEU A 94 9.71 -4.68 -16.44
CA LEU A 94 10.54 -3.81 -17.27
C LEU A 94 12.03 -3.83 -16.90
N SER A 95 12.42 -4.58 -15.86
CA SER A 95 13.81 -4.67 -15.40
C SER A 95 14.25 -6.11 -15.17
N ASN A 96 15.56 -6.32 -15.03
CA ASN A 96 16.10 -7.64 -14.68
C ASN A 96 16.11 -7.88 -13.15
N ILE A 97 15.50 -6.99 -12.36
CA ILE A 97 15.53 -7.03 -10.90
C ILE A 97 14.39 -7.89 -10.38
N GLN A 98 14.72 -8.93 -9.59
CA GLN A 98 13.74 -9.88 -9.07
C GLN A 98 13.31 -9.61 -7.62
N SER A 99 14.05 -8.80 -6.86
CA SER A 99 13.65 -8.47 -5.49
C SER A 99 12.64 -7.32 -5.51
N ALA A 100 11.55 -7.48 -4.77
CA ALA A 100 10.56 -6.41 -4.58
C ALA A 100 11.17 -5.27 -3.76
N CYS A 101 11.96 -5.60 -2.74
CA CYS A 101 12.66 -4.61 -1.92
C CYS A 101 13.63 -3.78 -2.76
N GLN A 102 14.44 -4.39 -3.63
CA GLN A 102 15.37 -3.63 -4.49
C GLN A 102 14.65 -2.64 -5.42
N LEU A 103 13.49 -3.03 -5.97
CA LEU A 103 12.69 -2.12 -6.78
C LEU A 103 12.13 -0.96 -5.94
N MET A 104 11.68 -1.24 -4.72
CA MET A 104 11.24 -0.23 -3.77
C MET A 104 12.37 0.72 -3.35
N GLU A 105 13.60 0.23 -3.22
CA GLU A 105 14.78 1.08 -2.97
C GLU A 105 15.03 2.06 -4.13
N LEU A 106 14.88 1.60 -5.37
CA LEU A 106 14.98 2.48 -6.54
C LEU A 106 13.87 3.53 -6.54
N MET A 107 12.63 3.15 -6.21
CA MET A 107 11.51 4.09 -6.09
C MET A 107 11.79 5.19 -5.06
N LEU A 108 12.37 4.84 -3.90
CA LEU A 108 12.81 5.83 -2.90
C LEU A 108 13.97 6.69 -3.40
N THR A 109 14.91 6.10 -4.16
CA THR A 109 16.04 6.83 -4.74
C THR A 109 15.57 7.86 -5.78
N TRP A 110 14.59 7.49 -6.59
CA TRP A 110 13.94 8.38 -7.57
C TRP A 110 12.93 9.34 -6.95
N GLN A 111 12.61 9.16 -5.65
CA GLN A 111 11.55 9.89 -4.95
C GLN A 111 10.20 9.83 -5.71
N HIS A 112 9.91 8.68 -6.31
CA HIS A 112 8.76 8.53 -7.20
C HIS A 112 8.10 7.16 -7.04
N VAL A 113 6.80 7.17 -6.75
CA VAL A 113 6.00 5.98 -6.43
C VAL A 113 5.51 5.23 -7.67
N ALA A 114 5.44 5.89 -8.82
CA ALA A 114 5.04 5.27 -10.09
C ALA A 114 5.87 5.74 -11.29
N PRO A 115 7.19 5.45 -11.32
CA PRO A 115 8.12 6.04 -12.30
C PRO A 115 7.83 5.66 -13.76
N THR A 116 7.01 4.62 -13.98
CA THR A 116 6.62 4.14 -15.30
C THR A 116 5.24 4.66 -15.73
N CYS A 117 4.61 5.51 -14.92
CA CYS A 117 3.42 6.25 -15.30
C CYS A 117 3.79 7.44 -16.19
N PRO A 118 3.05 7.72 -17.28
CA PRO A 118 1.83 7.05 -17.74
C PRO A 118 2.05 5.89 -18.72
N ASP A 119 3.29 5.55 -19.06
CA ASP A 119 3.62 4.67 -20.18
C ASP A 119 3.13 3.22 -20.01
N THR A 120 3.21 2.67 -18.80
CA THR A 120 2.84 1.26 -18.52
C THR A 120 1.93 1.07 -17.32
N VAL A 121 1.73 2.12 -16.52
CA VAL A 121 0.75 2.16 -15.43
C VAL A 121 -0.14 3.36 -15.67
N ASP A 122 -1.46 3.14 -15.66
CA ASP A 122 -2.43 4.21 -15.88
C ASP A 122 -2.35 5.26 -14.78
N GLY A 123 -2.09 6.50 -15.17
CA GLY A 123 -2.17 7.67 -14.31
C GLY A 123 -3.20 8.65 -14.82
N PHE A 124 -3.87 9.34 -13.91
CA PHE A 124 -4.71 10.47 -14.29
C PHE A 124 -3.83 11.73 -14.38
N PRO A 125 -3.80 12.45 -15.52
CA PRO A 125 -3.00 13.65 -15.65
C PRO A 125 -3.59 14.76 -14.78
N LEU A 126 -2.82 15.18 -13.78
CA LEU A 126 -3.11 16.38 -12.97
C LEU A 126 -2.27 17.53 -13.53
N HIS A 127 -2.92 18.68 -13.76
CA HIS A 127 -2.27 19.82 -14.41
C HIS A 127 -1.25 20.55 -13.51
N ASP A 128 -1.49 20.58 -12.20
CA ASP A 128 -0.71 21.42 -11.28
C ASP A 128 0.39 20.66 -10.53
N ARG A 129 0.25 19.34 -10.39
CA ARG A 129 1.15 18.54 -9.55
C ARG A 129 1.13 17.06 -9.90
N ASP A 130 2.31 16.44 -9.89
CA ASP A 130 2.44 14.99 -9.98
C ASP A 130 2.05 14.31 -8.65
N PRO A 131 0.97 13.51 -8.61
CA PRO A 131 0.55 12.78 -7.42
C PRO A 131 1.57 11.71 -6.99
N PHE A 132 2.46 11.25 -7.86
CA PHE A 132 3.35 10.13 -7.54
C PHE A 132 4.69 10.55 -6.96
N SER A 133 4.92 11.85 -6.81
CA SER A 133 6.10 12.38 -6.12
C SER A 133 6.08 12.07 -4.62
N ILE A 134 7.22 11.62 -4.08
CA ILE A 134 7.38 11.34 -2.64
C ILE A 134 7.83 12.63 -1.95
N GLU A 135 6.90 13.32 -1.29
CA GLU A 135 7.20 14.58 -0.59
C GLU A 135 7.87 14.35 0.76
N ARG A 136 7.39 13.34 1.49
CA ARG A 136 7.87 12.98 2.82
C ARG A 136 8.52 11.63 2.75
N TYR A 137 9.77 11.55 3.22
CA TYR A 137 10.50 10.30 3.23
C TYR A 137 9.86 9.33 4.24
N PRO A 138 9.25 8.23 3.79
CA PRO A 138 8.51 7.36 4.70
C PRO A 138 9.47 6.60 5.61
N HIS A 139 9.04 6.36 6.85
CA HIS A 139 9.75 5.47 7.77
C HIS A 139 9.51 4.00 7.40
N VAL A 140 8.33 3.71 6.84
CA VAL A 140 7.94 2.38 6.37
C VAL A 140 7.28 2.48 5.01
N MET A 141 7.77 1.70 4.05
CA MET A 141 7.13 1.55 2.74
C MET A 141 6.68 0.11 2.53
N VAL A 142 5.42 -0.07 2.14
CA VAL A 142 4.78 -1.38 2.00
C VAL A 142 4.30 -1.57 0.57
N ALA A 143 4.63 -2.72 -0.04
CA ALA A 143 4.08 -3.14 -1.32
C ALA A 143 3.29 -4.44 -1.17
N GLY A 144 2.00 -4.39 -1.48
CA GLY A 144 1.11 -5.56 -1.51
C GLY A 144 1.30 -6.46 -2.73
N ASN A 145 0.58 -7.59 -2.77
CA ASN A 145 0.48 -8.49 -3.93
C ASN A 145 1.82 -8.95 -4.54
N GLN A 146 2.89 -9.02 -3.75
CA GLN A 146 4.20 -9.46 -4.24
C GLN A 146 4.28 -11.00 -4.38
N PRO A 147 5.20 -11.54 -5.19
CA PRO A 147 5.32 -12.99 -5.38
C PRO A 147 5.91 -13.71 -4.15
N LYS A 148 6.76 -13.03 -3.36
CA LYS A 148 7.45 -13.57 -2.19
C LYS A 148 7.44 -12.54 -1.04
N PRO A 149 7.41 -12.98 0.22
CA PRO A 149 7.63 -12.10 1.36
C PRO A 149 9.10 -11.64 1.39
N GLU A 150 9.32 -10.34 1.46
CA GLU A 150 10.67 -9.74 1.59
C GLU A 150 10.61 -8.56 2.56
N VAL A 151 11.66 -8.38 3.37
CA VAL A 151 11.82 -7.21 4.26
C VAL A 151 13.26 -6.75 4.19
N THR A 152 13.47 -5.46 3.96
CA THR A 152 14.81 -4.85 3.93
C THR A 152 14.76 -3.47 4.58
N VAL A 153 15.85 -3.06 5.23
CA VAL A 153 16.00 -1.67 5.70
C VAL A 153 16.90 -0.93 4.72
N HIS A 154 16.34 0.06 4.05
CA HIS A 154 17.07 0.94 3.15
C HIS A 154 17.55 2.18 3.91
N VAL A 155 18.80 2.59 3.65
CA VAL A 155 19.39 3.80 4.22
C VAL A 155 19.60 4.80 3.09
N GLY A 156 18.75 5.83 3.05
CA GLY A 156 18.82 6.90 2.08
C GLY A 156 19.83 7.99 2.46
N SER A 157 19.93 9.00 1.59
CA SER A 157 20.76 10.17 1.81
C SER A 157 20.37 10.89 3.11
N GLY A 158 21.37 11.31 3.89
CA GLY A 158 21.14 11.98 5.19
C GLY A 158 20.82 11.02 6.34
N ASN A 159 21.24 9.75 6.23
CA ASN A 159 21.07 8.71 7.28
C ASN A 159 19.60 8.44 7.65
N ARG A 160 18.68 8.74 6.73
CA ARG A 160 17.26 8.42 6.88
C ARG A 160 17.06 6.94 6.57
N LYS A 161 16.35 6.23 7.45
CA LYS A 161 16.08 4.80 7.30
C LYS A 161 14.63 4.59 6.90
N CYS A 162 14.41 3.68 5.96
CA CYS A 162 13.09 3.24 5.54
C CYS A 162 13.02 1.71 5.62
N THR A 163 12.06 1.17 6.37
CA THR A 163 11.77 -0.26 6.36
C THR A 163 10.86 -0.59 5.19
N LEU A 164 11.36 -1.40 4.28
CA LEU A 164 10.68 -1.86 3.07
C LEU A 164 10.06 -3.23 3.33
N ILE A 165 8.77 -3.37 3.06
CA ILE A 165 8.01 -4.61 3.31
C ILE A 165 7.26 -5.02 2.05
N ALA A 166 7.66 -6.13 1.46
CA ALA A 166 6.96 -6.77 0.35
C ALA A 166 6.01 -7.84 0.89
N ILE A 167 4.71 -7.56 0.88
CA ILE A 167 3.68 -8.47 1.37
C ILE A 167 3.26 -9.39 0.21
N PRO A 168 3.36 -10.72 0.37
CA PRO A 168 2.97 -11.64 -0.66
C PRO A 168 1.45 -11.67 -0.84
N ARG A 169 0.98 -12.15 -1.99
CA ARG A 169 -0.46 -12.35 -2.21
C ARG A 169 -1.05 -13.32 -1.17
N PHE A 170 -1.90 -12.82 -0.28
CA PHE A 170 -2.51 -13.61 0.79
C PHE A 170 -3.27 -14.83 0.27
N ALA A 171 -4.02 -14.69 -0.83
CA ALA A 171 -4.80 -15.79 -1.41
C ALA A 171 -3.97 -17.04 -1.80
N ARG A 172 -2.65 -16.89 -1.99
CA ARG A 172 -1.74 -18.00 -2.29
C ARG A 172 -0.84 -18.38 -1.11
N SER A 173 -0.36 -17.37 -0.38
CA SER A 173 0.64 -17.57 0.68
C SER A 173 0.03 -17.79 2.05
N GLN A 174 -1.18 -17.26 2.29
CA GLN A 174 -1.83 -17.15 3.58
C GLN A 174 -0.93 -16.50 4.65
N LEU A 175 -0.02 -15.62 4.22
CA LEU A 175 0.94 -14.93 5.08
C LEU A 175 0.47 -13.51 5.37
N VAL A 176 0.61 -13.10 6.64
CA VAL A 176 0.40 -11.74 7.11
C VAL A 176 1.68 -11.24 7.77
N ALA A 177 2.01 -9.98 7.52
CA ALA A 177 3.11 -9.28 8.18
C ALA A 177 2.59 -8.52 9.40
N ILE A 178 3.20 -8.73 10.56
CA ILE A 178 2.96 -7.99 11.79
C ILE A 178 4.18 -7.09 12.02
N LEU A 179 3.99 -5.78 11.97
CA LEU A 179 5.06 -4.81 12.17
C LEU A 179 5.04 -4.28 13.60
N ASN A 180 6.17 -4.39 14.29
CA ASN A 180 6.37 -3.72 15.58
C ASN A 180 6.73 -2.26 15.35
N LEU A 181 5.86 -1.34 15.79
CA LEU A 181 6.05 0.11 15.60
C LEU A 181 7.23 0.68 16.41
N ARG A 182 7.72 -0.01 17.44
CA ARG A 182 8.85 0.47 18.26
C ARG A 182 10.21 0.04 17.69
N THR A 183 10.30 -1.19 17.19
CA THR A 183 11.57 -1.78 16.71
C THR A 183 11.69 -1.80 15.19
N PHE A 184 10.58 -1.61 14.46
CA PHE A 184 10.44 -1.82 13.02
C PHE A 184 10.71 -3.27 12.56
N GLU A 185 10.68 -4.22 13.49
CA GLU A 185 10.80 -5.64 13.18
C GLU A 185 9.48 -6.18 12.63
N VAL A 186 9.57 -7.08 11.66
CA VAL A 186 8.42 -7.68 10.99
C VAL A 186 8.38 -9.17 11.32
N ASP A 187 7.29 -9.57 11.96
CA ASP A 187 6.97 -10.97 12.22
C ASP A 187 5.98 -11.50 11.19
N TRP A 188 6.29 -12.64 10.60
CA TRP A 188 5.44 -13.30 9.62
C TRP A 188 4.57 -14.34 10.29
N LYS A 189 3.25 -14.26 10.08
CA LYS A 189 2.29 -15.27 10.55
C LYS A 189 1.62 -15.93 9.36
N GLN A 190 1.66 -17.27 9.33
CA GLN A 190 1.01 -18.08 8.32
C GLN A 190 -0.29 -18.67 8.88
N PHE A 191 -1.35 -18.53 8.10
CA PHE A 191 -2.65 -19.11 8.40
C PHE A 191 -2.87 -20.33 7.52
N SER A 192 -2.82 -21.54 8.08
CA SER A 192 -3.34 -22.71 7.39
C SER A 192 -4.82 -22.87 7.74
N ILE A 193 -5.68 -23.02 6.74
CA ILE A 193 -7.05 -23.50 6.91
C ILE A 193 -7.01 -25.03 6.97
#